data_AF-A0A4R1XY33-F1
#
_entry.id   AF-A0A4R1XY33-F1
#
_cell.length_a   1.000
_cell.length_b   1.000
_cell.length_c   1.000
_cell.angle_alpha   90.00
_cell.angle_beta   90.00
_cell.angle_gamma   90.00
#
_symmetry.space_group_name_H-M   'P 1'
#
loop_
_entity.id
_entity.type
_entity.pdbx_description
1 polymer ?
#
loop_
_entity_poly.entity_id
_entity_poly.type
_entity_poly.pdbx_seq_one_letter_code
_entity_poly.pdbx_strand_id
1 'polypeptide(L)' 'MLSLNAKIARQEPMIFGHSLESQIQGQLKAGFVLVGYHEEMQPYPRFEVEKFLPSFIATRSIKLNTV' A
#
# COMPACT_ATOMS: atom_id res chain seq x y z
N MET A 1 5.56 -1.90 -22.01
CA MET A 1 4.49 -2.59 -22.76
C MET A 1 4.79 -4.06 -23.10
N LEU A 2 6.05 -4.49 -23.20
CA LEU A 2 6.39 -5.91 -23.50
C LEU A 2 6.20 -6.90 -22.33
N SER A 3 6.06 -6.45 -21.08
CA SER A 3 6.05 -7.34 -19.91
C SER A 3 4.67 -7.87 -19.51
N LEU A 4 3.58 -7.12 -19.70
CA LEU A 4 2.25 -7.53 -19.23
C LEU A 4 1.61 -8.56 -20.15
N ASN A 5 1.60 -8.32 -21.46
CA ASN A 5 0.99 -9.23 -22.44
C ASN A 5 1.65 -10.61 -22.45
N ALA A 6 2.97 -10.67 -22.23
CA ALA A 6 3.70 -11.94 -22.13
C ALA A 6 3.32 -12.73 -20.87
N LYS A 7 3.12 -12.05 -19.72
CA LYS A 7 2.66 -12.67 -18.48
C LYS A 7 1.22 -13.21 -18.60
N ILE A 8 0.35 -12.44 -19.26
CA ILE A 8 -1.03 -12.86 -19.56
C ILE A 8 -1.04 -14.12 -20.42
N ALA A 9 -0.23 -14.16 -21.49
CA ALA A 9 -0.15 -15.33 -22.38
C ALA A 9 0.32 -16.61 -21.68
N ARG A 10 1.13 -16.48 -20.62
CA ARG A 10 1.64 -17.59 -19.81
C ARG A 10 0.77 -17.94 -18.60
N GLN A 11 -0.35 -17.23 -18.41
CA GLN A 11 -1.23 -17.34 -17.25
C GLN A 11 -0.48 -17.23 -15.91
N GLU A 12 0.56 -16.39 -15.87
CA GLU A 12 1.30 -16.14 -14.64
C GLU A 12 0.44 -15.35 -13.64
N PRO A 13 0.55 -15.63 -12.32
CA PRO A 13 -0.12 -14.83 -11.30
C PRO A 13 0.28 -13.36 -11.41
N MET A 14 -0.71 -12.49 -11.54
CA MET A 14 -0.49 -11.05 -11.58
C MET A 14 -0.67 -10.47 -10.19
N ILE A 15 0.35 -9.79 -9.69
CA ILE A 15 0.30 -9.04 -8.45
C ILE A 15 0.13 -7.58 -8.81
N PHE A 16 -0.96 -6.98 -8.33
CA PHE A 16 -1.22 -5.55 -8.45
C PHE A 16 -1.15 -4.97 -7.04
N GLY A 17 -0.46 -3.84 -6.91
CA GLY A 17 -0.32 -3.15 -5.64
C GLY A 17 0.04 -1.70 -5.88
N HIS A 18 -0.22 -0.87 -4.87
CA HIS A 18 0.24 0.50 -4.84
C HIS A 18 1.63 0.54 -4.19
N SER A 19 2.58 1.30 -4.75
CA SER A 19 3.82 1.60 -4.03
C SER A 19 3.48 2.34 -2.74
N LEU A 20 4.28 2.16 -1.69
CA LEU A 20 4.12 2.92 -0.45
C LEU A 20 4.09 4.44 -0.70
N GLU A 21 4.90 4.89 -1.66
CA GLU A 21 4.87 6.26 -2.17
C GLU A 21 3.46 6.65 -2.65
N SER A 22 2.83 5.88 -3.54
CA SER A 22 1.47 6.20 -3.99
C SER A 22 0.42 6.17 -2.86
N GLN A 23 0.62 5.37 -1.81
CA GLN A 23 -0.31 5.27 -0.68
C GLN A 23 -0.19 6.46 0.29
N ILE A 24 1.02 6.98 0.53
CA ILE A 24 1.30 7.94 1.62
C ILE A 24 1.71 9.33 1.11
N GLN A 25 2.33 9.43 -0.06
CA GLN A 25 2.97 10.66 -0.54
C GLN A 25 1.99 11.84 -0.67
N GLY A 26 0.70 11.58 -0.91
CA GLY A 26 -0.33 12.62 -0.95
C GLY A 26 -0.46 13.39 0.38
N GLN A 27 -0.35 12.69 1.52
CA GLN A 27 -0.42 13.30 2.85
C GLN A 27 0.80 14.21 3.10
N LEU A 28 1.99 13.73 2.74
CA LEU A 28 3.24 14.48 2.87
C LEU A 28 3.24 15.74 1.99
N LYS A 29 2.80 15.60 0.72
CA LYS A 29 2.67 16.72 -0.22
C LYS A 29 1.67 17.78 0.26
N ALA A 30 0.63 17.37 0.98
CA ALA A 30 -0.34 18.30 1.58
C ALA A 30 0.20 18.99 2.86
N GLY A 31 1.45 18.74 3.26
CA GLY A 31 2.10 19.36 4.41
C GLY A 31 1.75 18.72 5.75
N PHE A 32 1.19 17.50 5.76
CA PHE A 32 0.97 16.76 6.99
C PHE A 32 2.25 16.04 7.42
N VAL A 33 2.47 15.99 8.73
CA VAL A 33 3.50 15.16 9.36
C VAL A 33 2.85 13.86 9.82
N LEU A 34 3.44 12.72 9.46
CA LEU A 34 3.04 11.43 10.00
C LEU A 34 3.55 11.31 11.43
N VAL A 35 2.64 11.09 12.37
CA VAL A 35 2.94 10.90 13.79
C VAL A 35 2.56 9.50 14.28
N GLY A 36 2.03 8.67 13.38
CA GLY A 36 1.71 7.28 13.65
C GLY A 36 1.54 6.50 12.35
N TYR A 37 1.98 5.24 12.40
CA TYR A 37 1.89 4.26 11.33
C TYR A 37 1.56 2.92 11.98
N HIS A 38 0.53 2.25 11.50
CA HIS A 38 0.16 0.91 11.94
C HIS A 38 -0.12 0.02 10.73
N GLU A 39 0.38 -1.20 10.81
CA GLU A 39 0.09 -2.27 9.87
C GLU A 39 -0.53 -3.42 10.61
N GLU A 40 -1.50 -4.08 9.97
CA GLU A 40 -2.20 -5.20 10.58
C GLU A 40 -2.34 -6.37 9.62
N MET A 41 -2.17 -7.57 10.16
CA MET A 41 -2.42 -8.80 9.42
C MET A 41 -3.92 -8.99 9.25
N GLN A 42 -4.34 -9.61 8.15
CA GLN A 42 -5.74 -10.03 8.05
C GLN A 42 -5.98 -11.16 9.07
N PRO A 43 -6.83 -10.99 10.10
CA PRO A 43 -7.09 -12.04 11.09
C PRO A 43 -7.71 -13.31 10.47
N TYR A 44 -8.44 -13.16 9.37
CA TYR A 44 -9.02 -14.26 8.60
C TYR A 44 -8.59 -14.16 7.13
N PRO A 45 -7.38 -14.64 6.77
CA PRO A 45 -6.83 -14.50 5.42
C PRO A 45 -7.79 -15.04 4.35
N ARG A 46 -8.18 -14.16 3.43
CA ARG A 46 -9.05 -14.42 2.27
C ARG A 46 -8.23 -14.84 1.05
N PHE A 47 -7.01 -14.33 0.95
CA PHE A 47 -6.04 -14.71 -0.07
C PHE A 47 -4.80 -15.33 0.57
N GLU A 48 -4.15 -16.27 -0.12
CA GLU A 48 -2.94 -16.95 0.40
C GLU A 48 -1.84 -15.96 0.78
N VAL A 49 -1.73 -14.86 0.03
CA VAL A 49 -0.73 -13.82 0.31
C VAL A 49 -0.97 -13.11 1.65
N GLU A 50 -2.23 -12.98 2.10
CA GLU A 50 -2.58 -12.30 3.36
C GLU A 50 -2.08 -13.06 4.61
N LYS A 51 -1.62 -14.31 4.45
CA LYS A 51 -0.94 -15.07 5.52
C LYS A 51 0.49 -14.63 5.75
N PHE A 52 1.10 -13.96 4.78
CA PHE A 52 2.54 -13.64 4.77
C PHE A 52 2.82 -12.14 4.81
N LEU A 53 1.82 -11.28 4.60
CA LEU A 53 2.00 -9.83 4.65
C LEU A 53 0.80 -9.09 5.26
N PRO A 54 1.04 -7.91 5.88
CA PRO A 54 -0.03 -7.05 6.37
C PRO A 54 -0.96 -6.64 5.24
N SER A 55 -2.25 -6.81 5.48
CA SER A 55 -3.30 -6.50 4.49
C SER A 55 -3.94 -5.14 4.73
N PHE A 56 -3.64 -4.52 5.87
CA PHE A 56 -4.18 -3.25 6.29
C PHE A 56 -3.07 -2.32 6.74
N ILE A 57 -3.29 -1.03 6.49
CA ILE A 57 -2.44 0.07 6.88
C ILE A 57 -3.31 1.21 7.39
N ALA A 58 -2.88 1.86 8.46
CA ALA A 58 -3.47 3.08 8.96
C ALA A 58 -2.37 4.10 9.26
N THR A 59 -2.54 5.33 8.78
CA THR A 59 -1.65 6.44 9.11
C THR A 59 -2.38 7.45 9.98
N ARG A 60 -1.66 8.02 10.94
CA ARG A 60 -2.12 9.17 11.73
C ARG A 60 -1.23 10.35 11.40
N SER A 61 -1.83 11.45 10.99
CA SER A 61 -1.11 12.64 10.56
C SER A 61 -1.62 13.90 11.24
N ILE A 62 -0.73 14.87 11.40
CA ILE A 62 -1.03 16.19 11.97
C ILE A 62 -0.70 17.24 10.92
N LYS A 63 -1.61 18.17 10.69
CA LYS A 63 -1.33 19.36 9.89
C LYS A 63 -0.57 20.35 10.74
N LEU A 64 0.64 20.72 10.33
CA LEU A 64 1.35 21.82 10.96
C LEU A 64 0.65 23.12 10.56
N ASN A 65 0.18 23.88 11.55
CA ASN A 65 -0.16 25.28 11.33
C ASN A 65 1.16 26.04 11.41
N THR A 66 1.75 26.31 10.25
CA THR A 66 2.88 27.24 10.19
C THR A 66 2.36 28.62 10.57
N VAL A 67 2.95 29.22 11.61
CA VAL A 67 2.73 30.62 12.01
C VAL A 67 3.36 31.53 10.97
#